data_AF-A0A535QXW2-F1
#
_entry.id   AF-A0A535QXW2-F1
#
_cell.length_a   1.000
_cell.length_b   1.000
_cell.length_c   1.000
_cell.angle_alpha   90.00
_cell.angle_beta   90.00
_cell.angle_gamma   90.00
#
_symmetry.space_group_name_H-M   'P 1'
#
loop_
_entity.id
_entity.type
_entity.pdbx_description
1 polymer ?
#
loop_
_entity_poly.entity_id
_entity_poly.type
_entity_poly.pdbx_seq_one_letter_code
_entity_poly.pdbx_strand_id
1 'polypeptide(L)'
;MVHNLYRFYLYTVFLAMLIFAAIGLGLLLQPLLAFTPLRGSYGASPATAVIVQGSVFFGVSWLIAGLLGGLHYWLIRRDMHNDPDGASSAIRAFFLNIAELLAAPIALGLAAYGVIEQLGQVYTPDVSGLAAVVI
;
A
#
# COMPACT_ATOMS: atom_id res chain seq x y z
N MET A 1 -2.96 20.09 24.43
CA MET A 1 -2.37 18.73 24.28
C MET A 1 -3.37 17.68 23.79
N VAL A 2 -4.60 17.60 24.31
CA VAL A 2 -5.61 16.60 23.89
C VAL A 2 -5.94 16.66 22.39
N HIS A 3 -6.04 17.86 21.81
CA HIS A 3 -6.28 18.05 20.37
C HIS A 3 -5.16 17.45 19.49
N ASN A 4 -3.91 17.56 19.93
CA ASN A 4 -2.77 17.00 19.20
C ASN A 4 -2.76 15.47 19.26
N LEU A 5 -3.15 14.89 20.40
CA LEU A 5 -3.28 13.45 20.54
C LEU A 5 -4.41 12.89 19.66
N TYR A 6 -5.54 13.60 19.59
CA TYR A 6 -6.65 13.27 18.69
C TYR A 6 -6.22 13.28 17.22
N ARG A 7 -5.48 14.31 16.79
CA ARG A 7 -4.92 14.38 15.43
C ARG A 7 -3.97 13.23 15.15
N PHE A 8 -3.04 12.96 16.07
CA PHE A 8 -2.12 11.85 15.94
C PHE A 8 -2.86 10.52 15.74
N TYR A 9 -3.87 10.24 16.56
CA TYR A 9 -4.73 9.07 16.41
C TYR A 9 -5.38 8.99 15.02
N LEU A 10 -6.00 10.08 14.55
CA LEU A 10 -6.67 10.09 13.25
C LEU A 10 -5.70 9.76 12.11
N TYR A 11 -4.51 10.37 12.12
CA TYR A 11 -3.50 10.10 11.09
C TYR A 11 -2.91 8.69 11.20
N THR A 12 -2.67 8.17 12.41
CA THR A 12 -2.20 6.79 12.60
C THR A 12 -3.19 5.78 12.05
N VAL A 13 -4.48 5.91 12.39
CA VAL A 13 -5.50 4.97 11.90
C VAL A 13 -5.69 5.10 10.39
N PHE A 14 -5.67 6.33 9.85
CA PHE A 14 -5.74 6.54 8.41
C PHE A 14 -4.57 5.87 7.67
N LEU A 15 -3.34 6.04 8.17
CA LEU A 15 -2.15 5.43 7.59
C LEU A 15 -2.21 3.89 7.70
N ALA A 16 -2.67 3.35 8.83
CA ALA A 16 -2.86 1.91 8.99
C ALA A 16 -3.89 1.34 7.99
N MET A 17 -5.00 2.06 7.74
CA MET A 17 -5.99 1.65 6.73
C MET A 17 -5.40 1.69 5.32
N LEU A 18 -4.55 2.67 5.02
CA LEU A 18 -3.86 2.76 3.74
C LEU A 18 -2.90 1.57 3.53
N ILE A 19 -2.10 1.23 4.54
CA ILE A 19 -1.22 0.06 4.52
C ILE A 19 -2.04 -1.23 4.36
N PHE A 20 -3.15 -1.36 5.07
CA PHE A 20 -4.03 -2.53 4.97
C PHE A 20 -4.61 -2.68 3.55
N ALA A 21 -5.02 -1.59 2.91
CA ALA A 21 -5.49 -1.58 1.53
C ALA A 21 -4.37 -1.95 0.53
N ALA A 22 -3.16 -1.42 0.75
CA ALA A 22 -1.99 -1.73 -0.08
C ALA A 22 -1.62 -3.21 0.01
N ILE A 23 -1.60 -3.81 1.20
CA ILE A 23 -1.39 -5.26 1.39
C ILE A 23 -2.45 -6.05 0.63
N GLY A 24 -3.73 -5.65 0.72
CA GLY A 24 -4.80 -6.31 -0.01
C GLY A 24 -4.63 -6.24 -1.53
N LEU A 25 -4.17 -5.10 -2.03
CA LEU A 25 -3.86 -4.92 -3.45
C LEU A 25 -2.67 -5.80 -3.86
N GLY A 26 -1.58 -5.81 -3.10
CA GLY A 26 -0.41 -6.67 -3.38
C GLY A 26 -0.75 -8.16 -3.44
N LEU A 27 -1.58 -8.64 -2.50
CA LEU A 27 -2.04 -10.04 -2.48
C LEU A 27 -2.90 -10.42 -3.69
N LEU A 28 -3.60 -9.47 -4.30
CA LEU A 28 -4.32 -9.69 -5.57
C LEU A 28 -3.38 -9.56 -6.76
N LEU A 29 -2.49 -8.57 -6.76
CA LEU A 29 -1.59 -8.30 -7.88
C LEU A 29 -0.60 -9.44 -8.09
N GLN A 30 -0.08 -10.07 -7.03
CA GLN A 30 0.87 -11.18 -7.15
C GLN A 30 0.37 -12.31 -8.08
N PRO A 31 -0.80 -12.95 -7.84
CA PRO A 31 -1.30 -13.96 -8.74
C PRO A 31 -1.73 -13.40 -10.11
N LEU A 32 -2.19 -12.15 -10.20
CA LEU A 32 -2.55 -11.54 -11.48
C LEU A 32 -1.34 -11.28 -12.38
N LEU A 33 -0.25 -10.77 -11.82
CA LEU A 33 1.01 -10.56 -12.55
C LEU A 33 1.64 -11.88 -12.98
N ALA A 34 1.40 -12.97 -12.25
CA ALA A 34 1.82 -14.31 -12.65
C ALA A 34 1.06 -14.86 -13.89
N PHE A 35 -0.01 -14.21 -14.37
CA PHE A 35 -0.62 -14.51 -15.68
C PHE A 35 0.02 -13.74 -16.83
N THR A 36 0.91 -12.79 -16.53
CA THR A 36 1.62 -12.01 -17.52
C THR A 36 2.99 -12.63 -17.82
N PRO A 37 3.71 -12.15 -18.86
CA PRO A 37 5.09 -12.58 -19.13
C PRO A 37 6.08 -12.37 -17.97
N LEU A 38 5.70 -11.61 -16.93
CA LEU A 38 6.50 -11.37 -15.72
C LEU A 38 6.77 -12.64 -14.88
N ARG A 39 6.04 -13.74 -15.12
CA ARG A 39 6.21 -15.00 -14.37
C ARG A 39 7.48 -15.80 -14.72
N GLY A 40 8.23 -15.38 -15.75
CA GLY A 40 9.32 -16.16 -16.34
C GLY A 40 8.85 -17.39 -17.14
N SER A 41 9.75 -18.07 -17.86
CA SER A 41 9.40 -19.20 -18.74
C SER A 41 8.96 -20.49 -18.02
N TYR A 42 9.30 -20.64 -16.73
CA TYR A 42 9.07 -21.88 -15.95
C TYR A 42 8.20 -21.69 -14.70
N GLY A 43 7.56 -20.51 -14.52
CA GLY A 43 6.72 -20.25 -13.35
C GLY A 43 5.43 -21.09 -13.36
N ALA A 44 5.10 -21.72 -12.23
CA ALA A 44 3.90 -22.56 -12.11
C ALA A 44 2.62 -21.73 -11.98
N SER A 45 1.59 -22.01 -12.80
CA SER A 45 0.31 -21.28 -12.80
C SER A 45 -0.28 -21.15 -11.39
N PRO A 46 -0.74 -19.94 -10.98
CA PRO A 46 -1.41 -19.80 -9.69
C PRO A 46 -2.62 -20.73 -9.62
N ALA A 47 -2.75 -21.45 -8.51
CA ALA A 47 -3.94 -22.24 -8.27
C ALA A 47 -5.17 -21.33 -8.15
N THR A 48 -6.32 -21.79 -8.64
CA THR A 48 -7.59 -21.04 -8.58
C THR A 48 -7.93 -20.56 -7.17
N ALA A 49 -7.61 -21.37 -6.15
CA ALA A 49 -7.81 -21.01 -4.74
C ALA A 49 -7.04 -19.73 -4.33
N VAL A 50 -5.81 -19.54 -4.80
CA VAL A 50 -4.99 -18.35 -4.50
C VAL A 50 -5.61 -17.10 -5.10
N ILE A 51 -6.14 -17.22 -6.32
CA ILE A 51 -6.79 -16.11 -7.03
C ILE A 51 -8.07 -15.70 -6.30
N VAL A 52 -8.91 -16.67 -5.93
CA VAL A 52 -10.16 -16.42 -5.20
C VAL A 52 -9.86 -15.80 -3.84
N GLN A 53 -8.89 -16.33 -3.10
CA GLN A 53 -8.49 -15.78 -1.80
C GLN A 53 -7.98 -14.34 -1.91
N GLY A 54 -7.09 -14.08 -2.87
CA GLY A 54 -6.58 -12.73 -3.14
C GLY A 54 -7.70 -11.76 -3.51
N SER A 55 -8.64 -12.20 -4.35
CA SER A 55 -9.79 -11.39 -4.79
C SER A 55 -10.75 -11.06 -3.64
N VAL A 56 -11.08 -12.05 -2.81
CA VAL A 56 -11.95 -11.85 -1.65
C VAL A 56 -11.27 -10.97 -0.61
N PHE A 57 -9.99 -11.22 -0.32
CA PHE A 57 -9.25 -10.41 0.64
C PHE A 57 -9.13 -8.97 0.17
N PHE A 58 -8.77 -8.74 -1.10
CA PHE A 58 -8.75 -7.41 -1.72
C PHE A 58 -10.10 -6.71 -1.58
N GLY A 59 -11.20 -7.37 -1.97
CA GLY A 59 -12.53 -6.77 -1.91
C GLY A 59 -12.95 -6.38 -0.49
N VAL A 60 -12.71 -7.27 0.49
CA VAL A 60 -13.06 -7.01 1.89
C VAL A 60 -12.16 -5.95 2.50
N SER A 61 -10.85 -6.00 2.25
CA SER A 61 -9.90 -5.03 2.82
C SER A 61 -10.13 -3.64 2.25
N TRP A 62 -10.39 -3.50 0.95
CA TRP A 62 -10.71 -2.23 0.31
C TRP A 62 -12.05 -1.68 0.75
N LEU A 63 -13.05 -2.53 0.97
CA LEU A 63 -14.33 -2.10 1.53
C LEU A 63 -14.15 -1.53 2.93
N ILE A 64 -13.45 -2.24 3.81
CA ILE A 64 -13.18 -1.81 5.19
C ILE A 64 -12.34 -0.53 5.19
N ALA A 65 -11.23 -0.51 4.46
CA ALA A 65 -10.33 0.63 4.39
C ALA A 65 -11.00 1.85 3.74
N GLY A 66 -11.83 1.66 2.72
CA GLY A 66 -12.59 2.73 2.10
C GLY A 66 -13.61 3.35 3.04
N LEU A 67 -14.38 2.52 3.76
CA LEU A 67 -15.39 3.01 4.72
C LEU A 67 -14.74 3.67 5.94
N LEU A 68 -13.82 2.97 6.60
CA LEU A 68 -13.18 3.48 7.82
C LEU A 68 -12.15 4.57 7.53
N GLY A 69 -11.29 4.36 6.53
CA GLY A 69 -10.33 5.37 6.08
C GLY A 69 -11.03 6.61 5.52
N GLY A 70 -12.12 6.45 4.79
CA GLY A 70 -12.96 7.56 4.32
C GLY A 70 -13.57 8.36 5.48
N LEU A 71 -14.09 7.67 6.50
CA LEU A 71 -14.58 8.32 7.72
C LEU A 71 -13.46 9.10 8.43
N HIS A 72 -12.27 8.50 8.61
CA HIS A 72 -11.14 9.18 9.24
C HIS A 72 -10.65 10.37 8.43
N TYR A 73 -10.61 10.24 7.10
CA TYR A 73 -10.30 11.35 6.21
C TYR A 73 -11.32 12.50 6.35
N TRP A 74 -12.61 12.17 6.39
CA TRP A 74 -13.65 13.17 6.64
C TRP A 74 -13.49 13.85 8.00
N LEU A 75 -13.18 13.10 9.06
CA LEU A 75 -12.90 13.64 10.39
C LEU A 75 -11.69 14.58 10.40
N ILE A 76 -10.62 14.23 9.67
CA ILE A 76 -9.44 15.09 9.49
C ILE A 76 -9.84 16.39 8.77
N ARG A 77 -10.62 16.31 7.69
CA ARG A 77 -11.07 17.49 6.94
C ARG A 77 -11.96 18.40 7.79
N ARG A 78 -12.85 17.79 8.59
CA ARG A 78 -13.70 18.52 9.55
C ARG A 78 -12.86 19.20 10.63
N ASP A 79 -11.86 18.51 11.18
CA ASP A 79 -10.95 19.04 12.19
C ASP A 79 -10.17 20.25 11.65
N MET A 80 -9.61 20.16 10.45
CA MET A 80 -8.88 21.26 9.80
C MET A 80 -9.76 22.47 9.47
N HIS A 81 -11.06 22.25 9.20
CA HIS A 81 -12.00 23.34 8.98
C HIS A 81 -12.32 24.09 10.28
N ASN A 82 -12.37 23.38 11.40
CA ASN A 82 -12.70 23.96 12.69
C ASN A 82 -11.48 24.61 13.39
N ASP A 83 -10.26 24.15 13.07
CA ASP A 83 -9.02 24.72 13.57
C ASP A 83 -7.98 24.83 12.43
N PRO A 84 -7.92 25.99 11.75
CA PRO A 84 -7.04 26.21 10.61
C PRO A 84 -5.55 26.21 10.97
N ASP A 85 -5.18 26.50 12.23
CA ASP A 85 -3.79 26.40 12.70
C ASP A 85 -3.31 24.93 12.79
N GLY A 86 -4.25 23.97 12.78
CA GLY A 86 -3.96 22.56 12.62
C GLY A 86 -3.45 22.16 11.23
N ALA A 87 -3.73 22.97 10.19
CA ALA A 87 -3.35 22.65 8.81
C ALA A 87 -1.84 22.82 8.55
N SER A 88 -1.17 23.71 9.28
CA SER A 88 0.29 23.91 9.28
C SER A 88 1.01 23.06 10.34
N SER A 89 0.29 22.16 11.02
CA SER A 89 0.82 21.40 12.15
C SER A 89 1.95 20.44 11.76
N ALA A 90 3.00 20.42 12.59
CA ALA A 90 4.11 19.48 12.51
C ALA A 90 3.67 18.00 12.47
N ILE A 91 2.48 17.67 13.01
CA ILE A 91 1.91 16.32 12.97
C ILE A 91 1.59 15.92 11.52
N ARG A 92 0.96 16.80 10.74
CA ARG A 92 0.64 16.52 9.33
C ARG A 92 1.92 16.34 8.52
N ALA A 93 2.90 17.22 8.74
CA ALA A 93 4.21 17.10 8.10
C ALA A 93 4.88 15.77 8.47
N PHE A 94 4.90 15.39 9.76
CA PHE A 94 5.45 14.12 10.22
C PHE A 94 4.82 12.91 9.54
N PHE A 95 3.49 12.84 9.45
CA PHE A 95 2.82 11.70 8.81
C PHE A 95 3.03 11.65 7.29
N LEU A 96 3.08 12.80 6.61
CA LEU A 96 3.45 12.86 5.19
C LEU A 96 4.89 12.40 4.97
N ASN A 97 5.82 12.88 5.80
CA ASN A 97 7.24 12.48 5.74
C ASN A 97 7.43 11.01 6.10
N ILE A 98 6.66 10.44 7.04
CA ILE A 98 6.71 9.00 7.35
C ILE A 98 6.17 8.17 6.19
N ALA A 99 5.07 8.58 5.57
CA ALA A 99 4.54 7.87 4.41
C ALA A 99 5.57 7.83 3.28
N GLU A 100 6.27 8.95 3.04
CA GLU A 100 7.35 9.04 2.06
C GLU A 100 8.60 8.25 2.49
N LEU A 101 8.98 8.31 3.77
CA LEU A 101 10.10 7.55 4.34
C LEU A 101 9.86 6.03 4.28
N LEU A 102 8.61 5.57 4.33
CA LEU A 102 8.30 4.16 4.14
C LEU A 102 8.26 3.82 2.65
N ALA A 103 7.53 4.59 1.85
CA ALA A 103 7.30 4.29 0.44
C ALA A 103 8.59 4.38 -0.40
N ALA A 104 9.37 5.45 -0.25
CA ALA A 104 10.51 5.73 -1.11
C ALA A 104 11.63 4.68 -1.02
N PRO A 105 12.18 4.31 0.16
CA PRO A 105 13.24 3.31 0.23
C PRO A 105 12.74 1.89 -0.04
N ILE A 106 11.48 1.56 0.30
CA ILE A 106 10.89 0.26 -0.06
C ILE A 106 10.77 0.15 -1.58
N ALA A 107 10.19 1.15 -2.24
CA ALA A 107 10.05 1.17 -3.69
C ALA A 107 11.42 1.19 -4.39
N LEU A 108 12.37 2.01 -3.92
CA LEU A 108 13.70 2.11 -4.52
C LEU A 108 14.49 0.80 -4.35
N GLY A 109 14.49 0.23 -3.14
CA GLY A 109 15.19 -1.03 -2.86
C GLY A 109 14.61 -2.19 -3.66
N LEU A 110 13.29 -2.33 -3.69
CA LEU A 110 12.63 -3.41 -4.42
C LEU A 110 12.70 -3.21 -5.95
N ALA A 111 12.59 -1.97 -6.45
CA ALA A 111 12.73 -1.71 -7.88
C ALA A 111 14.16 -1.95 -8.37
N ALA A 112 15.17 -1.41 -7.67
CA ALA A 112 16.56 -1.52 -8.06
C ALA A 112 17.06 -2.97 -8.04
N TYR A 113 16.89 -3.66 -6.90
CA TYR A 113 17.45 -5.00 -6.70
C TYR A 113 16.49 -6.13 -7.10
N GLY A 114 15.18 -5.88 -7.09
CA GLY A 114 14.17 -6.91 -7.33
C GLY A 114 13.65 -6.98 -8.76
N VAL A 115 13.51 -5.84 -9.44
CA VAL A 115 12.84 -5.79 -10.77
C VAL A 115 13.82 -5.40 -11.87
N ILE A 116 14.55 -4.30 -11.72
CA ILE A 116 15.41 -3.75 -12.77
C ILE A 116 16.60 -4.66 -13.05
N GLU A 117 17.30 -5.14 -12.01
CA GLU A 117 18.40 -6.10 -12.17
C GLU A 117 17.97 -7.41 -12.86
N GLN A 118 16.73 -7.84 -12.64
CA GLN A 118 16.21 -9.10 -13.18
C GLN A 118 15.72 -8.98 -14.63
N LEU A 119 15.22 -7.81 -15.02
CA LEU A 119 14.81 -7.52 -16.41
C LEU A 119 15.99 -7.48 -17.40
N GLY A 120 17.19 -7.17 -16.93
CA GLY A 120 18.41 -7.11 -17.76
C GLY A 120 19.08 -8.47 -18.02
N GLN A 121 18.61 -9.56 -17.41
CA GLN A 121 19.22 -10.89 -17.48
C GLN A 121 18.65 -11.71 -18.65
N VAL A 122 19.50 -12.49 -19.33
CA VAL A 122 19.10 -13.44 -20.40
C VAL A 122 18.14 -14.52 -19.87
N TYR A 123 18.22 -14.81 -18.58
CA TYR A 123 17.28 -15.64 -17.85
C TYR A 123 16.53 -14.77 -16.85
N THR A 124 15.24 -14.52 -17.08
CA THR A 124 14.40 -13.75 -16.17
C THR A 124 13.75 -14.71 -15.17
N PRO A 125 14.17 -14.72 -13.88
CA PRO A 125 13.42 -15.40 -12.84
C PRO A 125 12.03 -14.75 -12.66
N ASP A 126 11.10 -15.45 -12.00
CA ASP A 126 9.76 -14.93 -11.73
C ASP A 126 9.81 -13.63 -10.92
N VAL A 127 9.44 -12.50 -11.54
CA VAL A 127 9.42 -11.16 -10.93
C VAL A 127 8.02 -10.75 -10.45
N SER A 128 7.00 -11.58 -10.65
CA SER A 128 5.60 -11.23 -10.36
C SER A 128 5.36 -10.93 -8.87
N GLY A 129 6.02 -11.68 -7.98
CA GLY A 129 5.95 -11.45 -6.53
C GLY A 129 6.62 -10.15 -6.09
N LEU A 130 7.76 -9.79 -6.68
CA LEU A 130 8.51 -8.59 -6.32
C LEU A 130 7.78 -7.33 -6.81
N ALA A 131 7.25 -7.37 -8.04
CA ALA A 131 6.47 -6.27 -8.60
C ALA A 131 5.19 -5.97 -7.81
N ALA A 132 4.55 -7.00 -7.24
CA ALA A 132 3.35 -6.83 -6.41
C ALA A 132 3.62 -6.21 -5.04
N VAL A 133 4.85 -6.28 -4.52
CA VAL A 133 5.26 -5.69 -3.23
C VAL A 133 5.73 -4.24 -3.36
N VAL A 134 6.10 -3.81 -4.58
CA VAL A 134 6.48 -2.41 -4.89
C VAL A 134 5.25 -1.46 -4.87
N ILE A 135 4.04 -1.99 -5.00
CA ILE A 135 2.77 -1.25 -5.12
C ILE A 135 2.03 -1.27 -3.77
#